data_AF-A0AAN6J000-F1
#
_entry.id   AF-A0AAN6J000-F1
#
_cell.length_a   1.000
_cell.length_b   1.000
_cell.length_c   1.000
_cell.angle_alpha   90.00
_cell.angle_beta   90.00
_cell.angle_gamma   90.00
#
_symmetry.space_group_name_H-M   'P 1'
#
loop_
_entity.id
_entity.type
_entity.pdbx_description
1 polymer ?
#
loop_
_entity_poly.entity_id
_entity_poly.type
_entity_poly.pdbx_seq_one_letter_code
_entity_poly.pdbx_strand_id
1 'polypeptide(L)'
;MPKHNPRKVHRPRLATNKWDAQQRTALHVLCTHFNIGWALVTKAFNVLFEEHLISRGLPDGLARNALHAQYGEHTRKPAIWASICAEPASDQEWRRRNELTTHIQSVLNAIETGAPPPVEGLVDRRGQPALDHADDAPRTAVKRLSRFEHAGPTAKRRKTASTAKSGSARPDHTKSLAEILSASPEAGQSTTSQATQEDTSSMGTNTIVAVSVRVAAHGKQSAGVQPTEPVTPTPRTPRKSPRSEQQLQDYARPNAPTLKLTADEIAPTKLPLIPVPDVLAHLPVSGLLYRYWDENSYGRNSETGFVAGRFMHNNLTPRPAPKSHEVDDTDVENHLDRNKVASPFCSASNCLLWIMRLALHEARKGATQGKITLIDVDALPAGGVYHVPPFHKRIKPRYCFKNGAWRYHGTHEFIIWHAIPRNAIVHTFAVADLLNACDKNPAFAAMLRVETVGKTMAALRPRLCPAWKKLESHCPPEPSRPSHASAIS
;
A
#
# COMPACT_ATOMS: atom_id res chain seq x y z
N MET A 1 1.14 -63.70 35.46
CA MET A 1 0.70 -62.38 35.95
C MET A 1 0.27 -61.51 34.76
N PRO A 2 -1.03 -61.29 34.54
CA PRO A 2 -1.52 -60.49 33.43
C PRO A 2 -1.13 -59.00 33.60
N LYS A 3 -0.54 -58.41 32.57
CA LYS A 3 -0.12 -57.00 32.54
C LYS A 3 -1.37 -56.11 32.45
N HIS A 4 -1.73 -55.46 33.57
CA HIS A 4 -2.78 -54.46 33.61
C HIS A 4 -2.28 -53.18 32.92
N ASN A 5 -2.71 -52.92 31.69
CA ASN A 5 -2.48 -51.62 31.05
C ASN A 5 -3.32 -50.56 31.79
N PRO A 6 -2.71 -49.48 32.31
CA PRO A 6 -3.45 -48.43 32.99
C PRO A 6 -4.46 -47.81 32.03
N ARG A 7 -5.74 -47.76 32.44
CA ARG A 7 -6.81 -47.09 31.70
C ARG A 7 -6.38 -45.65 31.43
N LYS A 8 -6.24 -45.30 30.15
CA LYS A 8 -5.94 -43.92 29.72
C LYS A 8 -7.03 -43.00 30.26
N VAL A 9 -6.70 -42.21 31.28
CA VAL A 9 -7.59 -41.15 31.79
C VAL A 9 -7.87 -40.21 30.62
N HIS A 10 -9.12 -40.18 30.16
CA HIS A 10 -9.54 -39.23 29.14
C HIS A 10 -9.48 -37.83 29.74
N ARG A 11 -8.48 -37.04 29.33
CA ARG A 11 -8.46 -35.62 29.65
C ARG A 11 -9.75 -35.00 29.09
N PRO A 12 -10.44 -34.15 29.88
CA PRO A 12 -11.57 -33.39 29.37
C PRO A 12 -11.16 -32.67 28.09
N ARG A 13 -11.97 -32.78 27.04
CA ARG A 13 -11.73 -32.03 25.81
C ARG A 13 -11.77 -30.54 26.16
N LEU A 14 -10.70 -29.83 25.84
CA LEU A 14 -10.67 -28.36 25.95
C LEU A 14 -11.85 -27.80 25.15
N ALA A 15 -12.53 -26.80 25.70
CA ALA A 15 -13.58 -26.08 25.01
C ALA A 15 -13.05 -25.56 23.66
N THR A 16 -13.83 -25.73 22.59
CA THR A 16 -13.46 -25.27 21.25
C THR A 16 -14.53 -24.35 20.70
N ASN A 17 -14.13 -23.20 20.16
CA ASN A 17 -15.06 -22.30 19.49
C ASN A 17 -15.47 -22.86 18.13
N LYS A 18 -16.77 -22.94 17.88
CA LYS A 18 -17.32 -23.33 16.57
C LYS A 18 -17.56 -22.07 15.75
N TRP A 19 -16.64 -21.77 14.85
CA TRP A 19 -16.70 -20.59 13.98
C TRP A 19 -17.94 -20.58 13.08
N ASP A 20 -18.77 -19.54 13.21
CA ASP A 20 -19.88 -19.24 12.31
C ASP A 20 -19.47 -18.23 11.20
N ALA A 21 -20.42 -17.86 10.34
CA ALA A 21 -20.17 -16.94 9.25
C ALA A 21 -19.96 -15.49 9.74
N GLN A 22 -20.65 -15.08 10.81
CA GLN A 22 -20.58 -13.73 11.35
C GLN A 22 -19.24 -13.47 12.03
N GLN A 23 -18.76 -14.40 12.85
CA GLN A 23 -17.42 -14.38 13.45
C GLN A 23 -16.33 -14.30 12.38
N ARG A 24 -16.42 -15.09 11.30
CA ARG A 24 -15.44 -15.01 10.21
C ARG A 24 -15.50 -13.67 9.47
N THR A 25 -16.70 -13.14 9.26
CA THR A 25 -16.89 -11.82 8.62
C THR A 25 -16.30 -10.71 9.48
N ALA A 26 -16.58 -10.71 10.78
CA ALA A 26 -16.02 -9.74 11.73
C ALA A 26 -14.49 -9.80 11.78
N LEU A 27 -13.93 -11.01 11.84
CA LEU A 27 -12.48 -11.21 11.78
C LEU A 27 -11.89 -10.70 10.47
N HIS A 28 -12.56 -10.94 9.34
CA HIS A 28 -12.11 -10.45 8.04
C HIS A 28 -12.10 -8.91 7.98
N VAL A 29 -13.19 -8.27 8.43
CA VAL A 29 -13.32 -6.80 8.47
C VAL A 29 -12.27 -6.18 9.40
N LEU A 30 -12.05 -6.72 10.61
CA LEU A 30 -11.01 -6.27 11.53
C LEU A 30 -9.61 -6.31 10.90
N CYS A 31 -9.30 -7.38 10.15
CA CYS A 31 -7.99 -7.56 9.53
C CYS A 31 -7.78 -6.74 8.25
N THR A 32 -8.85 -6.45 7.49
CA THR A 32 -8.74 -5.81 6.16
C THR A 32 -9.11 -4.34 6.15
N HIS A 33 -10.22 -3.95 6.79
CA HIS A 33 -10.73 -2.58 6.72
C HIS A 33 -10.05 -1.66 7.72
N PHE A 34 -9.77 -2.16 8.94
CA PHE A 34 -9.18 -1.35 10.00
C PHE A 34 -7.65 -1.41 10.02
N ASN A 35 -7.05 -2.46 9.45
CA ASN A 35 -5.59 -2.66 9.37
C ASN A 35 -4.86 -2.43 10.72
N ILE A 36 -5.49 -2.88 11.81
CA ILE A 36 -4.98 -2.73 13.18
C ILE A 36 -4.10 -3.91 13.59
N GLY A 37 -3.24 -3.70 14.60
CA GLY A 37 -2.37 -4.74 15.13
C GLY A 37 -3.15 -5.90 15.77
N TRP A 38 -2.60 -7.12 15.69
CA TRP A 38 -3.25 -8.35 16.19
C TRP A 38 -3.66 -8.32 17.66
N ALA A 39 -2.96 -7.56 18.51
CA ALA A 39 -3.35 -7.39 19.91
C ALA A 39 -4.73 -6.72 20.02
N LEU A 40 -4.94 -5.66 19.23
CA LEU A 40 -6.21 -4.93 19.20
C LEU A 40 -7.30 -5.73 18.48
N VAL A 41 -6.97 -6.44 17.39
CA VAL A 41 -7.88 -7.40 16.73
C VAL A 41 -8.40 -8.43 17.74
N THR A 42 -7.51 -9.01 18.55
CA THR A 42 -7.86 -10.02 19.54
C THR A 42 -8.78 -9.45 20.61
N LYS A 43 -8.45 -8.26 21.15
CA LYS A 43 -9.27 -7.59 22.16
C LYS A 43 -10.66 -7.23 21.62
N ALA A 44 -10.73 -6.58 20.45
CA ALA A 44 -11.99 -6.19 19.82
C ALA A 44 -12.86 -7.40 19.49
N PHE A 45 -12.27 -8.47 18.96
CA PHE A 45 -13.00 -9.71 18.66
C PHE A 45 -13.61 -10.35 19.92
N ASN A 46 -12.83 -10.43 21.01
CA ASN A 46 -13.32 -11.02 22.26
C ASN A 46 -14.44 -10.19 22.89
N VAL A 47 -14.40 -8.85 22.77
CA VAL A 47 -15.49 -7.97 23.21
C VAL A 47 -16.74 -8.16 22.34
N LEU A 48 -16.59 -8.18 21.02
CA LEU A 48 -17.73 -8.32 20.09
C LEU A 48 -18.52 -9.63 20.27
N PHE A 49 -17.87 -10.69 20.72
CA PHE A 49 -18.47 -12.01 20.86
C PHE A 49 -18.38 -12.55 22.30
N GLU A 50 -18.27 -11.68 23.30
CA GLU A 50 -18.06 -12.06 24.70
C GLU A 50 -19.12 -13.05 25.19
N GLU A 51 -20.41 -12.71 25.04
CA GLU A 51 -21.53 -13.56 25.44
C GLU A 51 -21.49 -14.94 24.76
N HIS A 52 -21.19 -14.96 23.46
CA HIS A 52 -21.07 -16.21 22.71
C HIS A 52 -19.91 -17.05 23.22
N LEU A 53 -18.74 -16.46 23.46
CA LEU A 53 -17.55 -17.16 23.94
C LEU A 53 -17.77 -17.70 25.37
N ILE A 54 -18.40 -16.93 26.24
CA ILE A 54 -18.81 -17.38 27.59
C ILE A 54 -19.75 -18.58 27.47
N SER A 55 -20.78 -18.52 26.61
CA SER A 55 -21.71 -19.64 26.40
C SER A 55 -21.04 -20.93 25.88
N ARG A 56 -19.85 -20.80 25.28
CA ARG A 56 -19.02 -21.91 24.79
C ARG A 56 -17.98 -22.41 25.80
N GLY A 57 -17.98 -21.87 27.03
CA GLY A 57 -17.00 -22.21 28.05
C GLY A 57 -15.63 -21.59 27.81
N LEU A 58 -15.59 -20.41 27.16
CA LEU A 58 -14.38 -19.62 26.90
C LEU A 58 -14.51 -18.23 27.55
N PRO A 59 -14.51 -18.16 28.90
CA PRO A 59 -14.72 -16.89 29.61
C PRO A 59 -13.58 -15.89 29.42
N ASP A 60 -12.36 -16.38 29.13
CA ASP A 60 -11.19 -15.54 28.84
C ASP A 60 -11.08 -15.16 27.36
N GLY A 61 -12.11 -15.49 26.57
CA GLY A 61 -12.15 -15.28 25.13
C GLY A 61 -11.22 -16.19 24.33
N LEU A 62 -10.86 -15.76 23.11
CA LEU A 62 -9.96 -16.48 22.23
C LEU A 62 -8.53 -15.93 22.31
N ALA A 63 -7.57 -16.85 22.29
CA ALA A 63 -6.16 -16.49 22.16
C ALA A 63 -5.84 -15.98 20.75
N ARG A 64 -4.87 -15.06 20.66
CA ARG A 64 -4.35 -14.50 19.40
C ARG A 64 -4.03 -15.57 18.34
N ASN A 65 -3.42 -16.69 18.75
CA ASN A 65 -3.04 -17.77 17.84
C ASN A 65 -4.26 -18.48 17.22
N ALA A 66 -5.38 -18.58 17.95
CA ALA A 66 -6.61 -19.18 17.44
C ALA A 66 -7.24 -18.29 16.35
N LEU A 67 -7.27 -16.98 16.56
CA LEU A 67 -7.72 -16.01 15.57
C LEU A 67 -6.81 -16.00 14.34
N HIS A 68 -5.48 -16.03 14.53
CA HIS A 68 -4.52 -16.06 13.42
C HIS A 68 -4.62 -17.35 12.61
N ALA A 69 -4.80 -18.50 13.27
CA ALA A 69 -5.01 -19.78 12.61
C ALA A 69 -6.31 -19.76 11.79
N GLN A 70 -7.39 -19.23 12.38
CA GLN A 70 -8.67 -19.10 11.72
C GLN A 70 -8.59 -18.19 10.50
N TYR A 71 -8.05 -16.98 10.65
CA TYR A 71 -7.89 -16.04 9.54
C TYR A 71 -7.01 -16.66 8.45
N GLY A 72 -5.94 -17.37 8.82
CA GLY A 72 -5.08 -18.08 7.87
C GLY A 72 -5.83 -19.10 7.00
N GLU A 73 -6.96 -19.65 7.46
CA GLU A 73 -7.77 -20.57 6.65
C GLU A 73 -8.30 -19.96 5.36
N HIS A 74 -8.45 -18.63 5.24
CA HIS A 74 -8.91 -17.99 4.00
C HIS A 74 -8.04 -18.33 2.78
N THR A 75 -6.74 -18.57 2.99
CA THR A 75 -5.82 -19.01 1.93
C THR A 75 -5.92 -20.50 1.63
N ARG A 76 -6.28 -21.32 2.62
CA ARG A 76 -6.26 -22.80 2.51
C ARG A 76 -7.62 -23.39 2.15
N LYS A 77 -8.71 -22.70 2.50
CA LYS A 77 -10.10 -23.13 2.33
C LYS A 77 -10.91 -22.02 1.64
N PRO A 78 -10.55 -21.65 0.39
CA PRO A 78 -11.17 -20.54 -0.31
C PRO A 78 -12.67 -20.73 -0.46
N ALA A 79 -13.19 -21.96 -0.58
CA ALA A 79 -14.63 -22.20 -0.72
C ALA A 79 -15.47 -21.69 0.47
N ILE A 80 -14.96 -21.80 1.70
CA ILE A 80 -15.66 -21.32 2.92
C ILE A 80 -15.56 -19.81 3.02
N TRP A 81 -14.41 -19.25 2.62
CA TRP A 81 -14.10 -17.83 2.78
C TRP A 81 -14.50 -16.99 1.56
N ALA A 82 -14.81 -17.61 0.42
CA ALA A 82 -15.12 -16.91 -0.82
C ALA A 82 -16.30 -15.96 -0.64
N SER A 83 -17.39 -16.40 -0.01
CA SER A 83 -18.54 -15.52 0.25
C SER A 83 -18.18 -14.40 1.22
N ILE A 84 -17.40 -14.68 2.26
CA ILE A 84 -16.99 -13.69 3.28
C ILE A 84 -16.07 -12.63 2.69
N CYS A 85 -15.15 -13.01 1.80
CA CYS A 85 -14.17 -12.13 1.18
C CYS A 85 -14.68 -11.46 -0.12
N ALA A 86 -15.73 -11.99 -0.74
CA ALA A 86 -16.37 -11.37 -1.90
C ALA A 86 -17.07 -10.08 -1.53
N GLU A 87 -17.30 -9.22 -2.52
CA GLU A 87 -18.22 -8.08 -2.37
C GLU A 87 -19.63 -8.57 -2.02
N PRO A 88 -20.41 -7.81 -1.22
CA PRO A 88 -21.76 -8.21 -0.85
C PRO A 88 -22.62 -8.49 -2.08
N ALA A 89 -23.20 -9.69 -2.15
CA ALA A 89 -23.98 -10.11 -3.32
C ALA A 89 -25.40 -9.52 -3.32
N SER A 90 -25.83 -8.92 -2.20
CA SER A 90 -27.15 -8.32 -2.01
C SER A 90 -27.09 -7.10 -1.11
N ASP A 91 -28.07 -6.21 -1.24
CA ASP A 91 -28.24 -5.05 -0.37
C ASP A 91 -28.39 -5.44 1.11
N GLN A 92 -29.03 -6.57 1.38
CA GLN A 92 -29.20 -7.06 2.74
C GLN A 92 -27.85 -7.47 3.34
N GLU A 93 -27.01 -8.16 2.58
CA GLU A 93 -25.66 -8.51 3.01
C GLU A 93 -24.80 -7.25 3.20
N TRP A 94 -24.91 -6.29 2.28
CA TRP A 94 -24.20 -5.02 2.39
C TRP A 94 -24.57 -4.27 3.68
N ARG A 95 -25.87 -4.18 4.01
CA ARG A 95 -26.33 -3.57 5.27
C ARG A 95 -25.77 -4.30 6.49
N ARG A 96 -25.84 -5.63 6.52
CA ARG A 96 -25.29 -6.44 7.64
C ARG A 96 -23.79 -6.20 7.83
N ARG A 97 -23.01 -6.09 6.74
CA ARG A 97 -21.57 -5.82 6.83
C ARG A 97 -21.28 -4.39 7.29
N ASN A 98 -22.10 -3.42 6.89
CA ASN A 98 -21.97 -2.05 7.36
C ASN A 98 -22.33 -1.92 8.83
N GLU A 99 -23.45 -2.51 9.27
CA GLU A 99 -23.85 -2.56 10.69
C GLU A 99 -22.73 -3.19 11.54
N LEU A 100 -22.17 -4.31 11.07
CA LEU A 100 -21.02 -4.95 11.73
C LEU A 100 -19.78 -4.04 11.76
N THR A 101 -19.51 -3.30 10.69
CA THR A 101 -18.38 -2.36 10.61
C THR A 101 -18.56 -1.20 11.60
N THR A 102 -19.76 -0.63 11.68
CA THR A 102 -20.12 0.40 12.66
C THR A 102 -19.99 -0.13 14.09
N HIS A 103 -20.45 -1.35 14.34
CA HIS A 103 -20.33 -1.97 15.66
C HIS A 103 -18.85 -2.21 16.04
N ILE A 104 -18.03 -2.73 15.12
CA ILE A 104 -16.57 -2.85 15.31
C ILE A 104 -15.96 -1.50 15.65
N GLN A 105 -16.31 -0.44 14.92
CA GLN A 105 -15.79 0.90 15.17
C GLN A 105 -16.17 1.42 16.56
N SER A 106 -17.40 1.17 17.01
CA SER A 106 -17.84 1.54 18.36
C SER A 106 -17.08 0.77 19.45
N VAL A 107 -16.82 -0.53 19.25
CA VAL A 107 -16.02 -1.34 20.18
C VAL A 107 -14.57 -0.85 20.23
N LEU A 108 -13.97 -0.52 19.08
CA LEU A 108 -12.61 0.01 19.04
C LEU A 108 -12.52 1.36 19.78
N ASN A 109 -13.50 2.25 19.59
CA ASN A 109 -13.56 3.52 20.32
C ASN A 109 -13.74 3.32 21.83
N ALA A 110 -14.56 2.36 22.26
CA ALA A 110 -14.73 2.02 23.68
C ALA A 110 -13.42 1.50 24.29
N ILE A 111 -12.71 0.63 23.56
CA ILE A 111 -11.40 0.12 24.01
C ILE A 111 -10.36 1.24 24.16
N GLU A 112 -10.37 2.23 23.25
CA GLU A 112 -9.42 3.35 23.27
C GLU A 112 -9.73 4.35 24.39
N THR A 113 -11.02 4.65 24.60
CA THR A 113 -11.47 5.60 25.63
C THR A 113 -11.57 5.00 27.03
N GLY A 114 -11.53 3.66 27.15
CA GLY A 114 -11.82 2.95 28.40
C GLY A 114 -13.31 2.98 28.79
N ALA A 115 -14.18 3.48 27.91
CA ALA A 115 -15.62 3.45 28.12
C ALA A 115 -16.16 1.99 28.05
N PRO A 116 -17.26 1.67 28.74
CA PRO A 116 -17.90 0.39 28.57
C PRO A 116 -18.34 0.21 27.11
N PRO A 117 -18.11 -0.96 26.49
CA PRO A 117 -18.56 -1.21 25.13
C PRO A 117 -20.10 -1.12 25.08
N PRO A 118 -20.68 -0.67 23.95
CA PRO A 118 -22.12 -0.64 23.80
C PRO A 118 -22.66 -2.07 23.96
N VAL A 119 -23.47 -2.27 25.00
CA VAL A 119 -24.17 -3.54 25.24
C VAL A 119 -25.41 -3.55 24.35
N GLU A 120 -25.21 -3.66 23.04
CA GLU A 120 -26.30 -3.94 22.10
C GLU A 120 -26.29 -5.41 21.76
N GLY A 121 -27.32 -6.12 22.24
CA GLY A 121 -27.50 -7.55 22.03
C GLY A 121 -27.58 -7.88 20.56
N LEU A 122 -26.45 -8.35 20.01
CA LEU A 122 -26.35 -8.97 18.68
C LEU A 122 -26.97 -10.39 18.68
N VAL A 123 -27.91 -10.66 19.58
CA VAL A 123 -28.54 -11.97 19.78
C VAL A 123 -29.69 -12.09 18.79
N ASP A 124 -29.42 -12.85 17.73
CA ASP A 124 -30.35 -13.69 16.97
C ASP A 124 -31.82 -13.21 16.94
N ARG A 125 -32.20 -12.41 15.93
CA ARG A 125 -33.58 -12.39 15.40
C ARG A 125 -33.90 -13.72 14.70
N ARG A 126 -33.77 -14.83 15.45
CA ARG A 126 -34.09 -16.19 15.01
C ARG A 126 -35.59 -16.38 15.10
N GLY A 127 -36.30 -15.69 14.22
CA GLY A 127 -37.76 -15.67 14.14
C GLY A 127 -38.25 -15.19 12.78
N GLN A 128 -37.66 -15.67 11.69
CA GLN A 128 -38.34 -15.66 10.39
C GLN A 128 -38.90 -17.06 10.11
N PRO A 129 -40.21 -17.20 9.87
CA PRO A 129 -40.81 -18.49 9.53
C PRO A 129 -40.33 -18.92 8.14
N ALA A 130 -40.14 -20.23 7.99
CA ALA A 130 -39.90 -20.87 6.71
C ALA A 130 -41.05 -20.52 5.75
N LEU A 131 -40.73 -19.90 4.62
CA LEU A 131 -41.64 -19.81 3.49
C LEU A 131 -41.30 -20.97 2.54
N ASP A 132 -42.30 -21.81 2.39
CA ASP A 132 -42.34 -22.97 1.52
C ASP A 132 -42.04 -22.64 0.06
N HIS A 133 -41.48 -23.64 -0.61
CA HIS A 133 -41.39 -23.76 -2.05
C HIS A 133 -42.77 -23.68 -2.72
N ALA A 134 -42.93 -22.79 -3.69
CA ALA A 134 -43.81 -23.00 -4.86
C ALA A 134 -43.43 -22.07 -6.03
N ASP A 135 -43.07 -22.72 -7.13
CA ASP A 135 -43.36 -22.47 -8.55
C ASP A 135 -43.07 -21.14 -9.28
N ASP A 136 -42.24 -21.32 -10.32
CA ASP A 136 -42.37 -20.86 -11.72
C ASP A 136 -43.23 -19.64 -12.06
N ALA A 137 -42.56 -18.55 -12.51
CA ALA A 137 -43.01 -17.68 -13.60
C ALA A 137 -41.91 -16.69 -14.04
N PRO A 138 -41.90 -16.25 -15.31
CA PRO A 138 -40.73 -15.66 -15.96
C PRO A 138 -40.51 -14.18 -15.64
N ARG A 139 -39.23 -13.81 -15.53
CA ARG A 139 -38.78 -12.45 -15.24
C ARG A 139 -38.98 -11.51 -16.43
N THR A 140 -39.91 -10.58 -16.30
CA THR A 140 -40.05 -9.40 -17.17
C THR A 140 -39.01 -8.34 -16.79
N ALA A 141 -38.35 -7.77 -17.79
CA ALA A 141 -37.36 -6.71 -17.64
C ALA A 141 -38.02 -5.38 -17.23
N VAL A 142 -37.66 -4.84 -16.07
CA VAL A 142 -38.07 -3.49 -15.65
C VAL A 142 -37.06 -2.47 -16.17
N LYS A 143 -37.53 -1.64 -17.12
CA LYS A 143 -36.84 -0.44 -17.60
C LYS A 143 -36.65 0.54 -16.43
N ARG A 144 -35.40 0.91 -16.19
CA ARG A 144 -35.01 1.98 -15.26
C ARG A 144 -35.42 3.33 -15.84
N LEU A 145 -36.40 3.96 -15.21
CA LEU A 145 -36.85 5.32 -15.50
C LEU A 145 -35.79 6.34 -15.08
N SER A 146 -35.32 7.09 -16.06
CA SER A 146 -34.62 8.37 -15.92
C SER A 146 -35.61 9.47 -15.56
N ARG A 147 -35.39 10.21 -14.45
CA ARG A 147 -35.91 11.57 -14.27
C ARG A 147 -35.24 12.26 -13.07
N PHE A 148 -34.35 13.20 -13.35
CA PHE A 148 -34.22 14.45 -12.59
C PHE A 148 -33.78 15.52 -13.58
N GLU A 149 -34.73 16.36 -13.96
CA GLU A 149 -34.51 17.59 -14.71
C GLU A 149 -34.03 18.66 -13.71
N HIS A 150 -33.03 19.44 -14.10
CA HIS A 150 -32.73 20.73 -13.48
C HIS A 150 -33.04 21.82 -14.49
N ALA A 151 -33.98 22.68 -14.12
CA ALA A 151 -34.36 23.86 -14.87
C ALA A 151 -33.19 24.86 -14.88
N GLY A 152 -32.74 25.25 -16.07
CA GLY A 152 -31.86 26.39 -16.29
C GLY A 152 -32.65 27.59 -16.81
N PRO A 153 -32.36 28.83 -16.38
CA PRO A 153 -32.97 30.01 -16.94
C PRO A 153 -32.30 30.41 -18.28
N THR A 154 -33.16 30.68 -19.25
CA THR A 154 -32.86 31.13 -20.62
C THR A 154 -32.25 32.53 -20.66
N ALA A 155 -31.12 32.70 -21.34
CA ALA A 155 -30.64 34.00 -21.82
C ALA A 155 -30.42 33.97 -23.34
N LYS A 156 -31.16 34.85 -24.02
CA LYS A 156 -31.19 35.09 -25.47
C LYS A 156 -29.82 35.56 -25.98
N ARG A 157 -29.33 35.02 -27.10
CA ARG A 157 -28.34 35.71 -27.94
C ARG A 157 -28.71 35.61 -29.42
N ARG A 158 -28.79 36.79 -30.03
CA ARG A 158 -29.24 37.10 -31.39
C ARG A 158 -28.36 36.47 -32.47
N LYS A 159 -29.05 35.97 -33.51
CA LYS A 159 -28.56 35.81 -34.90
C LYS A 159 -28.37 37.19 -35.52
N THR A 160 -27.21 37.42 -36.15
CA THR A 160 -27.09 38.32 -37.31
C THR A 160 -26.28 37.61 -38.37
N ALA A 161 -26.89 37.45 -39.53
CA ALA A 161 -26.27 36.98 -40.76
C ALA A 161 -25.44 38.10 -41.40
N SER A 162 -24.36 37.76 -42.08
CA SER A 162 -24.08 38.34 -43.40
C SER A 162 -23.18 37.42 -44.21
N THR A 163 -23.74 37.02 -45.33
CA THR A 163 -23.12 36.54 -46.56
C THR A 163 -22.32 37.64 -47.24
N ALA A 164 -21.12 37.33 -47.75
CA ALA A 164 -20.64 37.89 -49.03
C ALA A 164 -19.52 37.01 -49.62
N LYS A 165 -19.75 36.60 -50.87
CA LYS A 165 -18.79 36.01 -51.81
C LYS A 165 -17.87 37.08 -52.39
N SER A 166 -16.74 36.61 -52.94
CA SER A 166 -15.89 37.16 -54.02
C SER A 166 -14.44 37.18 -53.53
N GLY A 167 -13.43 36.62 -54.19
CA GLY A 167 -13.28 36.27 -55.60
C GLY A 167 -11.95 36.84 -56.07
N SER A 168 -11.08 35.98 -56.59
CA SER A 168 -9.94 36.27 -57.47
C SER A 168 -8.74 37.07 -56.92
N ALA A 169 -7.55 36.47 -56.99
CA ALA A 169 -6.47 36.86 -57.92
C ALA A 169 -5.08 36.52 -57.36
N ARG A 170 -4.34 35.71 -58.11
CA ARG A 170 -2.87 35.69 -58.14
C ARG A 170 -2.36 37.04 -58.69
N PRO A 171 -1.14 37.47 -58.34
CA PRO A 171 -0.03 37.19 -59.24
C PRO A 171 1.30 36.81 -58.54
N ASP A 172 2.13 36.12 -59.32
CA ASP A 172 3.56 35.91 -59.10
C ASP A 172 4.32 37.24 -59.00
N HIS A 173 5.39 37.27 -58.20
CA HIS A 173 6.66 37.84 -58.65
C HIS A 173 7.86 37.27 -57.88
N THR A 174 8.77 36.73 -58.67
CA THR A 174 10.17 36.36 -58.46
C THR A 174 11.07 37.53 -58.02
N LYS A 175 12.10 37.22 -57.20
CA LYS A 175 13.50 37.73 -57.15
C LYS A 175 13.98 37.76 -55.68
N SER A 176 15.24 37.61 -55.29
CA SER A 176 16.53 37.10 -55.77
C SER A 176 17.56 37.61 -54.74
N LEU A 177 18.73 36.96 -54.66
CA LEU A 177 19.99 37.31 -53.94
C LEU A 177 20.05 36.84 -52.46
N ALA A 178 20.85 35.81 -52.08
CA ALA A 178 22.30 35.62 -52.23
C ALA A 178 23.08 36.76 -51.53
N GLU A 179 23.66 36.50 -50.36
CA GLU A 179 25.04 36.02 -50.16
C GLU A 179 25.93 37.22 -49.76
N ILE A 180 26.58 37.15 -48.60
CA ILE A 180 27.99 37.54 -48.40
C ILE A 180 28.46 37.04 -47.02
N LEU A 181 29.68 36.52 -47.10
CA LEU A 181 30.52 35.83 -46.15
C LEU A 181 31.17 36.72 -45.07
N SER A 182 31.72 36.02 -44.07
CA SER A 182 33.02 36.23 -43.41
C SER A 182 33.25 37.48 -42.55
N ALA A 183 33.66 37.24 -41.30
CA ALA A 183 35.10 37.29 -40.93
C ALA A 183 35.33 36.96 -39.44
N SER A 184 36.30 36.08 -39.20
CA SER A 184 37.09 35.97 -37.96
C SER A 184 38.11 37.11 -37.89
N PRO A 185 38.65 37.47 -36.71
CA PRO A 185 40.03 37.06 -36.31
C PRO A 185 40.10 36.56 -34.85
N GLU A 186 40.94 35.58 -34.48
CA GLU A 186 42.35 35.70 -33.99
C GLU A 186 42.52 36.66 -32.79
N ALA A 187 43.37 36.49 -31.77
CA ALA A 187 44.25 35.45 -31.24
C ALA A 187 44.89 36.06 -29.96
N GLY A 188 45.43 35.24 -29.04
CA GLY A 188 46.26 35.64 -27.90
C GLY A 188 45.95 34.77 -26.66
N GLN A 189 46.68 33.68 -26.36
CA GLN A 189 48.01 33.60 -25.71
C GLN A 189 48.13 34.56 -24.52
N SER A 190 48.68 34.25 -23.35
CA SER A 190 49.24 33.07 -22.66
C SER A 190 49.65 33.63 -21.29
N THR A 191 49.49 32.91 -20.17
CA THR A 191 50.51 32.91 -19.09
C THR A 191 50.26 31.79 -18.09
N THR A 192 51.21 30.87 -18.13
CA THR A 192 51.75 30.01 -17.08
C THR A 192 51.90 30.71 -15.72
N SER A 193 51.59 29.98 -14.63
CA SER A 193 52.36 30.03 -13.37
C SER A 193 52.25 28.69 -12.65
N GLN A 194 53.39 28.02 -12.58
CA GLN A 194 53.71 26.88 -11.72
C GLN A 194 54.03 27.34 -10.28
N ALA A 195 54.22 26.34 -9.41
CA ALA A 195 54.82 26.32 -8.07
C ALA A 195 53.78 26.26 -6.94
N THR A 196 53.84 25.35 -5.95
CA THR A 196 54.95 24.52 -5.46
C THR A 196 54.36 23.31 -4.72
N GLN A 197 55.06 22.17 -4.75
CA GLN A 197 54.88 21.05 -3.83
C GLN A 197 55.07 21.50 -2.37
N GLU A 198 54.29 20.93 -1.46
CA GLU A 198 54.82 20.53 -0.14
C GLU A 198 54.16 19.21 0.29
N ASP A 199 55.02 18.20 0.38
CA ASP A 199 54.78 16.91 1.01
C ASP A 199 54.53 17.11 2.51
N THR A 200 53.47 16.52 3.05
CA THR A 200 53.56 15.91 4.38
C THR A 200 52.76 14.62 4.43
N SER A 201 53.53 13.53 4.53
CA SER A 201 53.09 12.20 4.90
C SER A 201 52.38 12.19 6.25
N SER A 202 51.26 11.47 6.37
CA SER A 202 50.76 11.00 7.65
C SER A 202 50.17 9.60 7.48
N MET A 203 50.99 8.60 7.81
CA MET A 203 50.54 7.24 8.03
C MET A 203 49.75 7.17 9.34
N GLY A 204 48.42 7.10 9.24
CA GLY A 204 47.55 6.72 10.34
C GLY A 204 47.37 5.21 10.40
N THR A 205 48.13 4.55 11.26
CA THR A 205 47.94 3.14 11.65
C THR A 205 46.64 3.00 12.44
N ASN A 206 45.65 2.30 11.86
CA ASN A 206 44.43 1.91 12.58
C ASN A 206 44.71 0.69 13.46
N THR A 207 45.01 0.95 14.73
CA THR A 207 45.07 -0.04 15.81
C THR A 207 43.67 -0.60 16.07
N ILE A 208 43.43 -1.84 15.68
CA ILE A 208 42.24 -2.62 16.05
C ILE A 208 42.44 -3.11 17.49
N VAL A 209 41.80 -2.44 18.44
CA VAL A 209 41.71 -2.90 19.83
C VAL A 209 40.61 -3.96 19.91
N ALA A 210 41.01 -5.22 19.98
CA ALA A 210 40.13 -6.35 20.28
C ALA A 210 39.75 -6.32 21.78
N VAL A 211 38.55 -5.85 22.09
CA VAL A 211 37.98 -5.96 23.44
C VAL A 211 37.37 -7.35 23.60
N SER A 212 38.14 -8.26 24.21
CA SER A 212 37.61 -9.54 24.73
C SER A 212 36.81 -9.27 26.00
N VAL A 213 35.48 -9.28 25.90
CA VAL A 213 34.61 -9.34 27.08
C VAL A 213 34.50 -10.79 27.54
N ARG A 214 35.23 -11.12 28.62
CA ARG A 214 35.02 -12.36 29.38
C ARG A 214 33.70 -12.23 30.15
N VAL A 215 32.68 -12.96 29.71
CA VAL A 215 31.46 -13.15 30.50
C VAL A 215 31.75 -14.21 31.56
N ALA A 216 31.75 -13.78 32.82
CA ALA A 216 31.82 -14.68 33.96
C ALA A 216 30.56 -15.53 34.04
N ALA A 217 30.75 -16.85 33.98
CA ALA A 217 29.71 -17.82 34.27
C ALA A 217 29.46 -17.82 35.80
N HIS A 218 28.29 -17.36 36.22
CA HIS A 218 27.76 -17.64 37.54
C HIS A 218 26.78 -18.81 37.44
N GLY A 219 27.24 -19.95 37.96
CA GLY A 219 26.44 -21.16 38.13
C GLY A 219 25.28 -20.89 39.07
N LYS A 220 24.06 -21.01 38.54
CA LYS A 220 22.86 -21.20 39.35
C LYS A 220 22.60 -22.69 39.50
N GLN A 221 22.56 -23.11 40.75
CA GLN A 221 22.24 -24.45 41.20
C GLN A 221 20.86 -24.89 40.70
N SER A 222 20.80 -26.15 40.29
CA SER A 222 19.61 -26.85 39.79
C SER A 222 18.54 -26.99 40.87
N ALA A 223 17.35 -26.44 40.60
CA ALA A 223 16.12 -26.87 41.25
C ALA A 223 15.52 -28.04 40.46
N GLY A 224 15.09 -29.08 41.18
CA GLY A 224 14.69 -30.38 40.64
C GLY A 224 13.60 -30.31 39.56
N VAL A 225 13.88 -30.96 38.43
CA VAL A 225 12.94 -31.18 37.33
C VAL A 225 12.15 -32.45 37.64
N GLN A 226 10.82 -32.30 37.78
CA GLN A 226 9.91 -33.46 37.76
C GLN A 226 9.83 -34.06 36.35
N PRO A 227 9.73 -35.40 36.23
CA PRO A 227 9.65 -36.09 34.95
C PRO A 227 8.33 -35.74 34.24
N THR A 228 8.44 -35.01 33.13
CA THR A 228 7.29 -34.67 32.29
C THR A 228 7.00 -35.83 31.34
N GLU A 229 5.72 -36.22 31.26
CA GLU A 229 5.20 -37.30 30.43
C GLU A 229 5.54 -37.15 28.93
N PRO A 230 5.65 -38.27 28.18
CA PRO A 230 6.02 -38.28 26.77
C PRO A 230 4.94 -37.60 25.91
N VAL A 231 5.25 -36.39 25.44
CA VAL A 231 4.44 -35.66 24.47
C VAL A 231 4.48 -36.38 23.12
N THR A 232 3.31 -36.80 22.65
CA THR A 232 3.14 -37.42 21.32
C THR A 232 3.48 -36.39 20.23
N PRO A 233 4.39 -36.69 19.28
CA PRO A 233 4.81 -35.71 18.28
C PRO A 233 3.67 -35.40 17.30
N THR A 234 3.22 -34.14 17.31
CA THR A 234 2.31 -33.59 16.30
C THR A 234 2.93 -33.74 14.90
N PRO A 235 2.18 -34.15 13.87
CA PRO A 235 2.71 -34.28 12.51
C PRO A 235 3.32 -32.95 12.06
N ARG A 236 4.66 -32.92 11.99
CA ARG A 236 5.41 -31.76 11.52
C ARG A 236 5.08 -31.59 10.04
N THR A 237 4.45 -30.47 9.70
CA THR A 237 4.39 -30.00 8.31
C THR A 237 5.80 -30.06 7.73
N PRO A 238 5.99 -30.63 6.52
CA PRO A 238 7.30 -30.75 5.90
C PRO A 238 8.03 -29.40 5.97
N ARG A 239 9.15 -29.36 6.66
CA ARG A 239 9.99 -28.17 6.71
C ARG A 239 10.48 -27.94 5.29
N LYS A 240 10.11 -26.83 4.67
CA LYS A 240 10.71 -26.43 3.39
C LYS A 240 12.21 -26.38 3.61
N SER A 241 12.97 -27.10 2.78
CA SER A 241 14.42 -27.09 2.81
C SER A 241 14.91 -25.64 2.74
N PRO A 242 15.96 -25.27 3.47
CA PRO A 242 16.65 -24.01 3.28
C PRO A 242 16.90 -23.74 1.79
N ARG A 243 16.69 -22.50 1.32
CA ARG A 243 16.90 -22.12 -0.09
C ARG A 243 18.30 -22.49 -0.60
N SER A 244 19.29 -22.55 0.28
CA SER A 244 20.67 -22.99 0.00
C SER A 244 20.77 -24.45 -0.45
N GLU A 245 19.78 -25.28 -0.13
CA GLU A 245 19.72 -26.70 -0.48
C GLU A 245 18.90 -26.96 -1.75
N GLN A 246 18.20 -25.95 -2.26
CA GLN A 246 17.37 -26.07 -3.46
C GLN A 246 18.21 -25.82 -4.72
N GLN A 247 18.00 -26.65 -5.75
CA GLN A 247 18.67 -26.47 -7.04
C GLN A 247 18.16 -25.18 -7.71
N LEU A 248 19.06 -24.22 -7.91
CA LEU A 248 18.79 -22.98 -8.63
C LEU A 248 19.06 -23.17 -10.12
N GLN A 249 18.16 -22.63 -10.95
CA GLN A 249 18.26 -22.62 -12.41
C GLN A 249 18.40 -21.18 -12.89
N ASP A 250 19.17 -21.00 -13.97
CA ASP A 250 19.31 -19.72 -14.65
C ASP A 250 18.03 -19.43 -15.46
N TYR A 251 17.37 -18.32 -15.15
CA TYR A 251 16.13 -17.87 -15.75
C TYR A 251 16.36 -16.55 -16.51
N ALA A 252 16.41 -16.64 -17.84
CA ALA A 252 16.55 -15.50 -18.72
C ALA A 252 15.23 -14.73 -18.82
N ARG A 253 15.28 -13.42 -18.65
CA ARG A 253 14.11 -12.53 -18.77
C ARG A 253 14.17 -11.78 -20.10
N PRO A 254 13.03 -11.51 -20.76
CA PRO A 254 12.99 -10.55 -21.84
C PRO A 254 13.47 -9.19 -21.30
N ASN A 255 14.54 -8.64 -21.87
CA ASN A 255 15.08 -7.31 -21.53
C ASN A 255 15.64 -7.12 -20.10
N ALA A 256 15.99 -8.19 -19.38
CA ALA A 256 16.59 -8.07 -18.06
C ALA A 256 17.65 -9.15 -17.76
N PRO A 257 18.58 -8.90 -16.81
CA PRO A 257 19.58 -9.89 -16.42
C PRO A 257 18.96 -11.21 -15.98
N THR A 258 19.66 -12.31 -16.30
CA THR A 258 19.36 -13.67 -15.87
C THR A 258 19.29 -13.76 -14.35
N LEU A 259 18.24 -14.41 -13.84
CA LEU A 259 18.03 -14.63 -12.41
C LEU A 259 18.29 -16.09 -12.05
N LYS A 260 18.76 -16.35 -10.82
CA LYS A 260 18.84 -17.70 -10.26
C LYS A 260 17.59 -18.00 -9.45
N LEU A 261 16.69 -18.80 -10.01
CA LEU A 261 15.39 -19.13 -9.43
C LEU A 261 15.25 -20.65 -9.24
N THR A 262 14.50 -21.09 -8.23
CA THR A 262 14.15 -22.51 -8.12
C THR A 262 13.09 -22.90 -9.14
N ALA A 263 12.92 -24.19 -9.42
CA ALA A 263 11.86 -24.67 -10.33
C ALA A 263 10.46 -24.19 -9.90
N ASP A 264 10.19 -24.18 -8.58
CA ASP A 264 8.94 -23.67 -8.00
C ASP A 264 8.75 -22.16 -8.19
N GLU A 265 9.84 -21.39 -8.24
CA GLU A 265 9.80 -19.94 -8.53
C GLU A 265 9.63 -19.65 -10.02
N ILE A 266 10.14 -20.53 -10.90
CA ILE A 266 10.01 -20.42 -12.36
C ILE A 266 8.59 -20.80 -12.83
N ALA A 267 7.94 -21.77 -12.19
CA ALA A 267 6.61 -22.21 -12.63
C ALA A 267 5.56 -21.06 -12.71
N PRO A 268 5.44 -20.16 -11.71
CA PRO A 268 4.54 -19.01 -11.78
C PRO A 268 4.87 -18.00 -12.89
N THR A 269 6.13 -17.87 -13.31
CA THR A 269 6.51 -16.88 -14.34
C THR A 269 5.97 -17.26 -15.71
N LYS A 270 5.72 -18.56 -15.94
CA LYS A 270 5.21 -19.13 -17.19
C LYS A 270 3.69 -19.08 -17.28
N LEU A 271 2.98 -18.81 -16.18
CA LEU A 271 1.52 -18.74 -16.18
C LEU A 271 1.05 -17.47 -16.89
N PRO A 272 -0.08 -17.54 -17.62
CA PRO A 272 -0.70 -16.34 -18.17
C PRO A 272 -1.10 -15.40 -17.04
N LEU A 273 -0.84 -14.11 -17.22
CA LEU A 273 -1.25 -13.12 -16.23
C LEU A 273 -2.74 -12.85 -16.36
N ILE A 274 -3.42 -12.83 -15.21
CA ILE A 274 -4.83 -12.49 -15.13
C ILE A 274 -4.96 -10.97 -15.38
N PRO A 275 -5.77 -10.53 -16.35
CA PRO A 275 -5.99 -9.11 -16.59
C PRO A 275 -6.48 -8.38 -15.33
N VAL A 276 -6.04 -7.14 -15.15
CA VAL A 276 -6.56 -6.30 -14.06
C VAL A 276 -7.97 -5.87 -14.46
N PRO A 277 -9.00 -6.06 -13.62
CA PRO A 277 -10.33 -5.51 -13.86
C PRO A 277 -10.34 -3.98 -13.80
N ASP A 278 -11.13 -3.33 -14.66
CA ASP A 278 -11.24 -1.86 -14.70
C ASP A 278 -11.63 -1.26 -13.33
N VAL A 279 -12.50 -1.94 -12.57
CA VAL A 279 -12.91 -1.50 -11.23
C VAL A 279 -11.75 -1.43 -10.23
N LEU A 280 -10.75 -2.30 -10.36
CA LEU A 280 -9.57 -2.28 -9.49
C LEU A 280 -8.51 -1.29 -9.99
N ALA A 281 -8.43 -1.12 -11.32
CA ALA A 281 -7.51 -0.18 -11.94
C ALA A 281 -7.95 1.27 -11.73
N HIS A 282 -9.25 1.56 -11.72
CA HIS A 282 -9.80 2.91 -11.64
C HIS A 282 -10.60 3.07 -10.34
N LEU A 283 -9.91 2.93 -9.20
CA LEU A 283 -10.53 3.25 -7.91
C LEU A 283 -11.03 4.71 -7.92
N PRO A 284 -12.21 4.99 -7.35
CA PRO A 284 -12.67 6.36 -7.19
C PRO A 284 -11.70 7.10 -6.29
N VAL A 285 -10.92 8.01 -6.87
CA VAL A 285 -10.04 8.93 -6.13
C VAL A 285 -10.70 10.28 -6.19
N SER A 286 -11.19 10.76 -5.05
CA SER A 286 -11.66 12.13 -4.90
C SER A 286 -10.56 13.00 -4.30
N GLY A 287 -10.44 14.24 -4.77
CA GLY A 287 -9.56 15.25 -4.19
C GLY A 287 -8.22 15.37 -4.92
N LEU A 288 -7.11 15.30 -4.17
CA LEU A 288 -5.78 15.66 -4.67
C LEU A 288 -4.85 14.45 -4.80
N LEU A 289 -4.09 14.46 -5.90
CA LEU A 289 -2.86 13.70 -6.04
C LEU A 289 -1.64 14.63 -5.86
N TYR A 290 -0.53 14.03 -5.50
CA TYR A 290 0.73 14.71 -5.19
C TYR A 290 1.84 14.07 -6.02
N ARG A 291 2.69 14.89 -6.63
CA ARG A 291 3.84 14.43 -7.42
C ARG A 291 5.09 15.18 -6.99
N TYR A 292 6.14 14.45 -6.62
CA TYR A 292 7.49 15.01 -6.53
C TYR A 292 8.16 14.91 -7.90
N TRP A 293 8.87 15.95 -8.30
CA TRP A 293 9.68 15.97 -9.50
C TRP A 293 10.87 16.93 -9.36
N ASP A 294 11.88 16.71 -10.20
CA ASP A 294 13.12 17.48 -10.29
C ASP A 294 13.64 17.44 -11.75
N GLU A 295 14.83 17.99 -11.98
CA GLU A 295 15.47 18.01 -13.32
C GLU A 295 15.84 16.60 -13.83
N ASN A 296 16.01 15.63 -12.93
CA ASN A 296 16.31 14.25 -13.28
C ASN A 296 15.05 13.41 -13.56
N SER A 297 13.87 13.97 -13.29
CA SER A 297 12.60 13.31 -13.51
C SER A 297 12.36 13.17 -15.02
N TYR A 298 12.12 11.94 -15.46
CA TYR A 298 11.97 11.64 -16.88
C TYR A 298 10.67 12.24 -17.46
N GLY A 299 10.68 12.63 -18.74
CA GLY A 299 9.58 13.33 -19.40
C GLY A 299 9.73 14.85 -19.42
N ARG A 300 8.71 15.54 -19.95
CA ARG A 300 8.64 17.01 -19.86
C ARG A 300 7.91 17.36 -18.57
N ASN A 301 8.64 17.90 -17.60
CA ASN A 301 8.09 18.30 -16.31
C ASN A 301 8.13 19.83 -16.21
N SER A 302 6.98 20.44 -15.91
CA SER A 302 6.88 21.88 -15.70
C SER A 302 5.72 22.19 -14.76
N GLU A 303 5.73 23.37 -14.17
CA GLU A 303 4.60 23.89 -13.38
C GLU A 303 3.33 24.07 -14.24
N THR A 304 3.50 24.11 -15.56
CA THR A 304 2.38 24.26 -16.50
C THR A 304 1.81 22.96 -17.01
N GLY A 305 2.42 21.82 -16.70
CA GLY A 305 1.99 20.53 -17.21
C GLY A 305 3.11 19.50 -17.23
N PHE A 306 2.70 18.24 -17.31
CA PHE A 306 3.59 17.10 -17.38
C PHE A 306 3.27 16.27 -18.62
N VAL A 307 4.30 15.78 -19.29
CA VAL A 307 4.18 14.78 -20.37
C VAL A 307 5.12 13.63 -20.05
N ALA A 308 4.57 12.42 -20.06
CA ALA A 308 5.32 11.19 -19.80
C ALA A 308 6.45 10.99 -20.82
N GLY A 309 7.50 10.30 -20.38
CA GLY A 309 8.74 10.12 -21.15
C GLY A 309 8.54 9.65 -22.59
N ARG A 310 7.62 8.71 -22.81
CA ARG A 310 7.36 8.17 -24.16
C ARG A 310 6.91 9.23 -25.16
N PHE A 311 6.25 10.28 -24.69
CA PHE A 311 5.62 11.29 -25.54
C PHE A 311 6.37 12.62 -25.52
N MET A 312 7.49 12.71 -24.80
CA MET A 312 8.16 14.00 -24.54
C MET A 312 8.72 14.69 -25.79
N HIS A 313 9.06 13.91 -26.83
CA HIS A 313 9.54 14.41 -28.13
C HIS A 313 8.49 14.35 -29.25
N ASN A 314 7.29 13.84 -28.94
CA ASN A 314 6.28 13.58 -29.95
C ASN A 314 5.14 14.59 -29.83
N ASN A 315 4.90 15.36 -30.90
CA ASN A 315 3.78 16.30 -30.96
C ASN A 315 2.47 15.64 -31.40
N LEU A 316 2.48 14.33 -31.68
CA LEU A 316 1.28 13.60 -32.04
C LEU A 316 0.31 13.56 -30.86
N THR A 317 -0.97 13.75 -31.18
CA THR A 317 -2.04 13.52 -30.22
C THR A 317 -1.95 12.06 -29.75
N PRO A 318 -1.79 11.82 -28.45
CA PRO A 318 -1.71 10.45 -27.93
C PRO A 318 -3.01 9.70 -28.24
N ARG A 319 -2.90 8.38 -28.33
CA ARG A 319 -4.09 7.54 -28.26
C ARG A 319 -4.82 7.78 -26.94
N PRO A 320 -6.15 7.64 -26.91
CA PRO A 320 -6.90 7.59 -25.66
C PRO A 320 -6.27 6.60 -24.67
N ALA A 321 -6.49 6.86 -23.38
CA ALA A 321 -5.99 5.97 -22.33
C ALA A 321 -6.51 4.53 -22.58
N PRO A 322 -5.63 3.51 -22.58
CA PRO A 322 -6.05 2.13 -22.80
C PRO A 322 -6.97 1.64 -21.67
N LYS A 323 -7.79 0.62 -21.94
CA LYS A 323 -8.48 -0.06 -20.83
C LYS A 323 -7.48 -0.79 -19.95
N SER A 324 -7.84 -1.10 -18.72
CA SER A 324 -6.90 -1.73 -17.76
C SER A 324 -6.30 -3.06 -18.24
N HIS A 325 -7.05 -3.84 -19.03
CA HIS A 325 -6.57 -5.10 -19.61
C HIS A 325 -5.66 -4.91 -20.83
N GLU A 326 -5.65 -3.73 -21.43
CA GLU A 326 -4.83 -3.36 -22.60
C GLU A 326 -3.51 -2.67 -22.19
N VAL A 327 -3.36 -2.31 -20.91
CA VAL A 327 -2.12 -1.76 -20.37
C VAL A 327 -0.99 -2.79 -20.50
N ASP A 328 0.11 -2.38 -21.14
CA ASP A 328 1.30 -3.21 -21.30
C ASP A 328 2.01 -3.41 -19.95
N ASP A 329 2.21 -4.67 -19.57
CA ASP A 329 2.91 -5.04 -18.34
C ASP A 329 4.36 -4.56 -18.32
N THR A 330 5.03 -4.50 -19.48
CA THR A 330 6.40 -4.01 -19.60
C THR A 330 6.48 -2.50 -19.34
N ASP A 331 5.42 -1.74 -19.63
CA ASP A 331 5.37 -0.32 -19.32
C ASP A 331 5.24 -0.07 -17.83
N VAL A 332 4.40 -0.86 -17.17
CA VAL A 332 4.24 -0.82 -15.71
C VAL A 332 5.52 -1.28 -15.02
N GLU A 333 6.14 -2.37 -15.48
CA GLU A 333 7.42 -2.85 -14.98
C GLU A 333 8.48 -1.77 -15.04
N ASN A 334 8.72 -1.19 -16.23
CA ASN A 334 9.75 -0.18 -16.42
C ASN A 334 9.52 1.06 -15.57
N HIS A 335 8.26 1.46 -15.41
CA HIS A 335 7.87 2.57 -14.56
C HIS A 335 8.18 2.30 -13.08
N LEU A 336 7.73 1.16 -12.54
CA LEU A 336 7.86 0.83 -11.12
C LEU A 336 9.30 0.42 -10.74
N ASP A 337 10.04 -0.20 -11.65
CA ASP A 337 11.45 -0.56 -11.44
C ASP A 337 12.39 0.65 -11.57
N ARG A 338 11.85 1.80 -11.99
CA ARG A 338 12.60 3.05 -12.26
C ARG A 338 13.73 2.82 -13.27
N ASN A 339 13.49 1.96 -14.25
CA ASN A 339 14.39 1.81 -15.38
C ASN A 339 14.44 3.15 -16.14
N LYS A 340 15.60 3.49 -16.71
CA LYS A 340 15.74 4.68 -17.58
C LYS A 340 15.10 4.46 -18.97
N VAL A 341 13.92 3.83 -18.99
CA VAL A 341 13.15 3.51 -20.19
C VAL A 341 11.89 4.36 -20.19
N ALA A 342 11.59 4.94 -21.35
CA ALA A 342 10.45 5.83 -21.52
C ALA A 342 9.10 5.09 -21.33
N SER A 343 8.48 5.30 -20.17
CA SER A 343 7.12 4.83 -19.90
C SER A 343 6.07 5.84 -20.41
N PRO A 344 4.83 5.40 -20.67
CA PRO A 344 3.73 6.28 -21.06
C PRO A 344 3.04 6.94 -19.85
N PHE A 345 3.64 6.86 -18.66
CA PHE A 345 3.00 7.22 -17.41
C PHE A 345 3.70 8.37 -16.68
N CYS A 346 2.90 9.25 -16.08
CA CYS A 346 3.32 10.15 -15.01
C CYS A 346 2.94 9.55 -13.65
N SER A 347 3.92 9.36 -12.76
CA SER A 347 3.66 8.91 -11.38
C SER A 347 3.07 10.03 -10.53
N ALA A 348 2.06 9.70 -9.72
CA ALA A 348 1.51 10.56 -8.68
C ALA A 348 1.08 9.71 -7.48
N SER A 349 0.78 10.34 -6.36
CA SER A 349 0.35 9.64 -5.15
C SER A 349 -0.82 10.33 -4.46
N ASN A 350 -1.73 9.57 -3.85
CA ASN A 350 -2.77 10.13 -3.01
C ASN A 350 -2.30 10.45 -1.57
N CYS A 351 -1.01 10.25 -1.26
CA CYS A 351 -0.47 10.44 0.07
C CYS A 351 0.61 11.54 0.07
N LEU A 352 0.25 12.74 0.54
CA LEU A 352 1.19 13.87 0.64
C LEU A 352 2.40 13.52 1.50
N LEU A 353 2.20 12.84 2.64
CA LEU A 353 3.30 12.45 3.53
C LEU A 353 4.31 11.53 2.84
N TRP A 354 3.85 10.65 1.94
CA TRP A 354 4.72 9.79 1.13
C TRP A 354 5.57 10.61 0.17
N ILE A 355 4.97 11.58 -0.53
CA ILE A 355 5.67 12.47 -1.47
C ILE A 355 6.62 13.42 -0.75
N MET A 356 6.24 13.96 0.40
CA MET A 356 7.12 14.76 1.25
C MET A 356 8.32 13.96 1.73
N ARG A 357 8.12 12.71 2.17
CA ARG A 357 9.21 11.81 2.55
C ARG A 357 10.20 11.59 1.41
N LEU A 358 9.70 11.34 0.20
CA LEU A 358 10.53 11.18 -0.99
C LEU A 358 11.32 12.46 -1.29
N ALA A 359 10.64 13.60 -1.32
CA ALA A 359 11.22 14.91 -1.59
C ALA A 359 12.33 15.28 -0.60
N LEU A 360 12.08 15.11 0.70
CA LEU A 360 13.05 15.38 1.76
C LEU A 360 14.24 14.40 1.73
N HIS A 361 14.00 13.16 1.33
CA HIS A 361 15.07 12.16 1.16
C HIS A 361 16.00 12.53 0.00
N GLU A 362 15.45 12.96 -1.14
CA GLU A 362 16.26 13.43 -2.27
C GLU A 362 16.95 14.77 -1.98
N ALA A 363 16.30 15.70 -1.27
CA ALA A 363 16.94 16.94 -0.83
C ALA A 363 18.19 16.68 0.04
N ARG A 364 18.13 15.68 0.94
CA ARG A 364 19.28 15.26 1.76
C ARG A 364 20.40 14.59 0.97
N LYS A 365 20.13 14.09 -0.24
CA LYS A 365 21.16 13.62 -1.17
C LYS A 365 21.74 14.76 -2.01
N GLY A 366 21.28 16.00 -1.82
CA GLY A 366 21.77 17.18 -2.53
C GLY A 366 20.85 17.66 -3.66
N ALA A 367 19.64 17.13 -3.83
CA ALA A 367 18.70 17.66 -4.81
C ALA A 367 18.21 19.06 -4.39
N THR A 368 18.56 20.09 -5.15
CA THR A 368 18.24 21.50 -4.84
C THR A 368 17.00 22.01 -5.55
N GLN A 369 16.66 21.44 -6.72
CA GLN A 369 15.57 21.88 -7.60
C GLN A 369 14.30 21.02 -7.47
N GLY A 370 14.17 20.26 -6.39
CA GLY A 370 13.01 19.41 -6.14
C GLY A 370 11.73 20.23 -5.92
N LYS A 371 10.63 19.84 -6.56
CA LYS A 371 9.32 20.47 -6.47
C LYS A 371 8.24 19.43 -6.13
N ILE A 372 7.19 19.89 -5.45
CA ILE A 372 5.99 19.11 -5.19
C ILE A 372 4.81 19.80 -5.87
N THR A 373 4.08 19.04 -6.69
CA THR A 373 2.89 19.52 -7.39
C THR A 373 1.64 18.83 -6.86
N LEU A 374 0.61 19.64 -6.59
CA LEU A 374 -0.75 19.25 -6.23
C LEU A 374 -1.59 19.18 -7.51
N ILE A 375 -2.28 18.06 -7.68
CA ILE A 375 -3.01 17.71 -8.89
C ILE A 375 -4.47 17.44 -8.50
N ASP A 376 -5.39 18.19 -9.08
CA ASP A 376 -6.83 17.94 -8.99
C ASP A 376 -7.19 16.74 -9.88
N VAL A 377 -7.75 15.70 -9.25
CA VAL A 377 -8.13 14.47 -9.94
C VAL A 377 -9.31 14.69 -10.88
N ASP A 378 -10.25 15.57 -10.53
CA ASP A 378 -11.47 15.79 -11.31
C ASP A 378 -11.17 16.50 -12.64
N ALA A 379 -10.03 17.19 -12.72
CA ALA A 379 -9.51 17.83 -13.92
C ALA A 379 -8.63 16.91 -14.80
N LEU A 380 -8.36 15.67 -14.36
CA LEU A 380 -7.62 14.68 -15.15
C LEU A 380 -8.54 13.99 -16.19
N PRO A 381 -7.98 13.48 -17.30
CA PRO A 381 -8.75 12.70 -18.26
C PRO A 381 -9.40 11.46 -17.62
N ALA A 382 -10.71 11.32 -17.77
CA ALA A 382 -11.45 10.16 -17.30
C ALA A 382 -10.87 8.85 -17.86
N GLY A 383 -10.67 7.85 -17.00
CA GLY A 383 -10.06 6.56 -17.37
C GLY A 383 -8.54 6.62 -17.60
N GLY A 384 -7.90 7.79 -17.48
CA GLY A 384 -6.45 7.96 -17.64
C GLY A 384 -5.64 7.77 -16.36
N VAL A 385 -6.27 7.45 -15.23
CA VAL A 385 -5.62 7.33 -13.92
C VAL A 385 -5.74 5.87 -13.44
N TYR A 386 -4.61 5.19 -13.29
CA TYR A 386 -4.57 3.79 -12.86
C TYR A 386 -3.93 3.64 -11.49
N HIS A 387 -4.61 2.94 -10.60
CA HIS A 387 -4.11 2.53 -9.31
C HIS A 387 -3.09 1.39 -9.46
N VAL A 388 -1.87 1.59 -8.97
CA VAL A 388 -0.72 0.69 -9.19
C VAL A 388 -0.82 -0.70 -8.54
N PRO A 389 -1.28 -0.86 -7.28
CA PRO A 389 -1.25 -2.13 -6.56
C PRO A 389 -1.78 -3.36 -7.31
N PRO A 390 -2.93 -3.32 -8.02
CA PRO A 390 -3.38 -4.48 -8.78
C PRO A 390 -2.42 -4.87 -9.91
N PHE A 391 -1.83 -3.89 -10.62
CA PHE A 391 -0.83 -4.17 -11.65
C PHE A 391 0.47 -4.72 -11.06
N HIS A 392 0.95 -4.14 -9.95
CA HIS A 392 2.13 -4.65 -9.25
C HIS A 392 1.93 -6.10 -8.81
N LYS A 393 0.80 -6.40 -8.17
CA LYS A 393 0.44 -7.75 -7.71
C LYS A 393 0.37 -8.74 -8.89
N ARG A 394 -0.17 -8.30 -10.03
CA ARG A 394 -0.26 -9.09 -11.26
C ARG A 394 1.13 -9.44 -11.81
N ILE A 395 2.05 -8.48 -11.94
CA ILE A 395 3.35 -8.72 -12.60
C ILE A 395 4.44 -9.25 -11.65
N LYS A 396 4.31 -9.06 -10.34
CA LYS A 396 5.28 -9.50 -9.32
C LYS A 396 5.71 -10.98 -9.42
N PRO A 397 4.80 -11.95 -9.69
CA PRO A 397 5.19 -13.35 -9.85
C PRO A 397 6.16 -13.61 -11.01
N ARG A 398 6.34 -12.67 -11.94
CA ARG A 398 7.33 -12.77 -13.03
C ARG A 398 8.77 -12.45 -12.60
N TYR A 399 8.98 -12.03 -11.34
CA TYR A 399 10.30 -11.62 -10.84
C TYR A 399 10.93 -10.53 -11.72
N CYS A 400 10.14 -9.60 -12.22
CA CYS A 400 10.60 -8.55 -13.14
C CYS A 400 11.37 -7.41 -12.43
N PHE A 401 11.06 -7.14 -11.17
CA PHE A 401 11.64 -6.06 -10.39
C PHE A 401 13.07 -6.31 -9.88
N LYS A 402 13.87 -5.24 -9.81
CA LYS A 402 15.25 -5.15 -9.29
C LYS A 402 15.30 -4.21 -8.09
N ASN A 403 16.45 -4.10 -7.44
CA ASN A 403 16.77 -3.06 -6.43
C ASN A 403 15.73 -2.88 -5.30
N GLY A 404 15.00 -3.94 -4.95
CA GLY A 404 13.96 -3.89 -3.92
C GLY A 404 12.59 -3.40 -4.40
N ALA A 405 12.38 -3.07 -5.66
CA ALA A 405 11.07 -2.70 -6.21
C ALA A 405 10.02 -3.83 -6.06
N TRP A 406 10.45 -5.08 -5.91
CA TRP A 406 9.57 -6.19 -5.54
C TRP A 406 8.91 -6.04 -4.15
N ARG A 407 9.50 -5.24 -3.26
CA ARG A 407 8.95 -4.87 -1.93
C ARG A 407 8.08 -3.62 -1.99
N TYR A 408 8.16 -2.87 -3.07
CA TYR A 408 7.38 -1.65 -3.25
C TYR A 408 6.01 -2.00 -3.80
N HIS A 409 4.99 -2.01 -2.93
CA HIS A 409 3.64 -2.41 -3.30
C HIS A 409 2.85 -1.36 -4.08
N GLY A 410 3.41 -0.15 -4.26
CA GLY A 410 2.72 0.96 -4.92
C GLY A 410 1.43 1.40 -4.22
N THR A 411 1.27 1.13 -2.92
CA THR A 411 -0.01 1.27 -2.17
C THR A 411 -0.68 2.63 -2.31
N HIS A 412 0.12 3.68 -2.49
CA HIS A 412 -0.37 5.06 -2.64
C HIS A 412 -0.10 5.61 -4.04
N GLU A 413 0.38 4.81 -4.98
CA GLU A 413 0.79 5.27 -6.30
C GLU A 413 -0.30 5.10 -7.34
N PHE A 414 -0.42 6.14 -8.15
CA PHE A 414 -1.23 6.20 -9.35
C PHE A 414 -0.32 6.52 -10.53
N ILE A 415 -0.54 5.83 -11.64
CA ILE A 415 0.10 6.12 -12.91
C ILE A 415 -0.93 6.79 -13.82
N ILE A 416 -0.56 7.95 -14.36
CA ILE A 416 -1.43 8.78 -15.18
C ILE A 416 -0.97 8.65 -16.64
N TRP A 417 -1.87 8.25 -17.53
CA TRP A 417 -1.58 8.08 -18.95
C TRP A 417 -1.23 9.42 -19.61
N HIS A 418 -0.15 9.40 -20.40
CA HIS A 418 0.29 10.46 -21.28
C HIS A 418 0.70 11.78 -20.59
N ALA A 419 -0.24 12.51 -19.99
CA ALA A 419 0.02 13.87 -19.50
C ALA A 419 -0.87 14.25 -18.31
N ILE A 420 -0.34 15.17 -17.49
CA ILE A 420 -1.11 15.92 -16.50
C ILE A 420 -1.23 17.36 -17.05
N PRO A 421 -2.44 17.80 -17.44
CA PRO A 421 -2.63 19.09 -18.09
C PRO A 421 -2.57 20.26 -17.09
N ARG A 422 -2.37 21.50 -17.60
CA ARG A 422 -2.25 22.71 -16.78
C ARG A 422 -3.42 22.90 -15.82
N ASN A 423 -4.64 22.67 -16.30
CA ASN A 423 -5.88 22.87 -15.57
C ASN A 423 -6.04 21.88 -14.40
N ALA A 424 -5.35 20.74 -14.45
CA ALA A 424 -5.30 19.81 -13.33
C ALA A 424 -4.25 20.19 -12.26
N ILE A 425 -3.35 21.13 -12.56
CA ILE A 425 -2.33 21.56 -11.58
C ILE A 425 -2.91 22.67 -10.72
N VAL A 426 -3.21 22.35 -9.47
CA VAL A 426 -3.70 23.30 -8.46
C VAL A 426 -2.57 24.22 -8.02
N HIS A 427 -1.44 23.64 -7.63
CA HIS A 427 -0.30 24.39 -7.13
C HIS A 427 1.01 23.59 -7.26
N THR A 428 2.13 24.30 -7.40
CA THR A 428 3.47 23.72 -7.30
C THR A 428 4.32 24.59 -6.39
N PHE A 429 5.07 23.98 -5.48
CA PHE A 429 6.01 24.68 -4.62
C PHE A 429 7.35 23.96 -4.58
N ALA A 430 8.44 24.72 -4.38
CA ALA A 430 9.76 24.14 -4.24
C ALA A 430 9.95 23.54 -2.84
N VAL A 431 10.69 22.43 -2.76
CA VAL A 431 11.04 21.80 -1.48
C VAL A 431 11.91 22.73 -0.64
N ALA A 432 12.75 23.55 -1.28
CA ALA A 432 13.55 24.57 -0.62
C ALA A 432 12.68 25.63 0.10
N ASP A 433 11.58 26.06 -0.52
CA ASP A 433 10.64 27.02 0.10
C ASP A 433 9.95 26.42 1.32
N LEU A 434 9.58 25.13 1.23
CA LEU A 434 9.02 24.40 2.36
C LEU A 434 9.99 24.33 3.54
N LEU A 435 11.26 24.01 3.28
CA LEU A 435 12.31 23.95 4.31
C LEU A 435 12.57 25.33 4.92
N ASN A 436 12.69 26.37 4.09
CA ASN A 436 12.84 27.76 4.53
C ASN A 436 11.65 28.22 5.40
N ALA A 437 10.43 27.80 5.05
CA ALA A 437 9.24 28.09 5.86
C ALA A 437 9.28 27.37 7.21
N CYS A 438 9.79 26.13 7.28
CA CYS A 438 10.03 25.43 8.53
C CYS A 438 11.10 26.12 9.39
N ASP A 439 12.19 26.59 8.78
CA ASP A 439 13.27 27.28 9.51
C ASP A 439 12.78 28.61 10.12
N LYS A 440 11.94 29.34 9.38
CA LYS A 440 11.34 30.61 9.84
C LYS A 440 10.24 30.43 10.87
N ASN A 441 9.58 29.26 10.90
CA ASN A 441 8.45 29.00 11.78
C ASN A 441 8.60 27.65 12.50
N PRO A 442 9.11 27.64 13.74
CA PRO A 442 9.31 26.42 14.53
C PRO A 442 8.03 25.61 14.76
N ALA A 443 6.86 26.25 14.86
CA ALA A 443 5.59 25.54 15.00
C ALA A 443 5.24 24.76 13.72
N PHE A 444 5.51 25.35 12.56
CA PHE A 444 5.34 24.69 11.27
C PHE A 444 6.31 23.52 11.09
N ALA A 445 7.58 23.69 11.48
CA ALA A 445 8.58 22.61 11.51
C ALA A 445 8.17 21.46 12.44
N ALA A 446 7.66 21.78 13.63
CA ALA A 446 7.18 20.79 14.61
C ALA A 446 5.97 20.01 14.10
N MET A 447 5.04 20.68 13.41
CA MET A 447 3.85 20.04 12.83
C MET A 447 4.22 19.08 11.70
N LEU A 448 5.07 19.52 10.75
CA LEU A 448 5.46 18.69 9.60
C LEU A 448 6.50 17.63 9.95
N ARG A 449 7.18 17.77 11.09
CA ARG A 449 8.24 16.87 11.57
C ARG A 449 9.24 16.54 10.46
N VAL A 450 9.65 17.52 9.67
CA VAL A 450 10.53 17.35 8.49
C VAL A 450 11.80 16.57 8.82
N GLU A 451 12.32 16.77 10.04
CA GLU A 451 13.45 16.04 10.59
C GLU A 451 13.25 14.53 10.72
N THR A 452 12.02 14.10 10.94
CA THR A 452 11.63 12.70 11.13
C THR A 452 11.17 12.09 9.81
N VAL A 453 10.32 12.81 9.08
CA VAL A 453 9.65 12.30 7.87
C VAL A 453 10.65 11.90 6.79
N GLY A 454 11.72 12.69 6.57
CA GLY A 454 12.74 12.37 5.56
C GLY A 454 13.73 11.26 5.95
N LYS A 455 13.69 10.70 7.18
CA LYS A 455 14.68 9.73 7.64
C LYS A 455 14.35 8.31 7.15
N THR A 456 15.37 7.51 6.84
CA THR A 456 15.18 6.09 6.53
C THR A 456 14.62 5.36 7.75
N MET A 457 13.85 4.28 7.55
CA MET A 457 13.35 3.46 8.67
C MET A 457 14.49 2.90 9.53
N ALA A 458 15.65 2.63 8.91
CA ALA A 458 16.87 2.24 9.62
C ALA A 458 17.37 3.34 10.57
N ALA A 459 17.35 4.61 10.14
CA ALA A 459 17.75 5.75 10.97
C ALA A 459 16.72 6.08 12.07
N LEU A 460 15.45 5.68 11.90
CA LEU A 460 14.41 5.87 12.90
C LEU A 460 14.37 4.75 13.96
N ARG A 461 14.85 3.55 13.62
CA ARG A 461 14.80 2.35 14.48
C ARG A 461 15.42 2.55 15.88
N PRO A 462 16.59 3.21 16.04
CA PRO A 462 17.19 3.44 17.36
C PRO A 462 16.38 4.40 18.23
N ARG A 463 15.57 5.29 17.65
CA ARG A 463 14.71 6.24 18.39
C ARG A 463 13.34 5.66 18.70
N LEU A 464 12.81 4.82 17.81
CA LEU A 464 11.51 4.16 17.99
C LEU A 464 11.59 3.02 19.00
N CYS A 465 12.66 2.21 19.01
CA CYS A 465 12.79 1.06 19.93
C CYS A 465 12.73 1.45 21.43
N PRO A 466 13.41 2.50 21.92
CA PRO A 466 13.33 2.90 23.33
C PRO A 466 11.99 3.54 23.68
N ALA A 467 11.42 4.36 22.79
CA ALA A 467 10.12 4.99 22.98
C ALA A 467 8.99 3.95 23.04
N TRP A 468 9.05 2.93 22.18
CA TRP A 468 8.10 1.81 22.17
C TRP A 468 8.23 0.94 23.43
N LYS A 469 9.47 0.65 23.86
CA LYS A 469 9.72 -0.06 25.13
C LYS A 469 9.27 0.74 26.36
N LYS A 470 9.39 2.08 26.34
CA LYS A 470 8.87 2.95 27.39
C LYS A 470 7.34 2.96 27.44
N LEU A 471 6.66 2.89 26.29
CA LEU A 471 5.20 2.73 26.26
C LEU A 471 4.76 1.36 26.77
N GLU A 472 5.49 0.29 26.43
CA GLU A 472 5.21 -1.06 26.95
C GLU A 472 5.48 -1.17 28.47
N SER A 473 6.44 -0.42 29.01
CA SER A 473 6.77 -0.42 30.44
C SER A 473 5.91 0.52 31.30
N HIS A 474 5.04 1.33 30.71
CA HIS A 474 4.12 2.24 31.41
C HIS A 474 2.66 1.77 31.38
N CYS A 475 2.39 0.53 30.92
CA CYS A 475 1.12 -0.11 31.28
C CYS A 475 1.11 -0.37 32.78
N PRO A 476 0.20 0.24 33.57
CA PRO A 476 0.08 -0.10 34.98
C PRO A 476 -0.31 -1.58 35.11
N PRO A 477 0.17 -2.29 36.15
CA PRO A 477 -0.29 -3.63 36.43
C PRO A 477 -1.80 -3.61 36.62
N GLU A 478 -2.48 -4.58 36.00
CA GLU A 478 -3.92 -4.78 36.11
C GLU A 478 -4.34 -4.73 37.59
N PRO A 479 -5.35 -3.92 37.96
CA PRO A 479 -5.85 -3.94 39.33
C PRO A 479 -6.43 -5.33 39.61
N SER A 480 -5.87 -6.01 40.60
CA SER A 480 -6.34 -7.31 41.10
C SER A 480 -7.83 -7.23 41.39
N ARG A 481 -8.63 -8.01 40.64
CA ARG A 481 -10.09 -8.12 40.82
C ARG A 481 -10.42 -8.57 42.25
N PRO A 482 -11.43 -7.98 42.90
CA PRO A 482 -11.90 -8.44 44.20
C PRO A 482 -12.61 -9.79 44.05
N SER A 483 -12.28 -10.72 44.95
CA SER A 483 -12.97 -12.01 45.05
C SER A 483 -14.39 -11.80 45.59
N HIS A 484 -15.40 -11.92 44.73
CA HIS A 484 -16.77 -12.11 45.19
C HIS A 484 -16.97 -13.58 45.58
N ALA A 485 -16.80 -13.84 46.88
CA ALA A 485 -17.43 -14.98 47.52
C ALA A 485 -18.93 -14.69 47.62
N SER A 486 -19.74 -15.55 47.00
CA SER A 486 -21.19 -15.56 47.19
C SER A 486 -21.50 -16.16 48.57
N ALA A 487 -22.33 -15.47 49.33
CA ALA A 487 -23.07 -16.04 50.45
C ALA A 487 -24.55 -16.07 50.04
N ILE A 488 -25.07 -17.27 49.75
CA ILE A 488 -26.45 -17.65 50.05
C ILE A 488 -26.40 -19.12 50.50
N SER A 489 -26.91 -19.31 51.73
CA SER A 489 -27.07 -20.52 52.55
C SER A 489 -25.83 -21.04 53.29
#